data_AF-A0A367B4T6-F1
#
_entry.id   AF-A0A367B4T6-F1
#
_cell.length_a   1.000
_cell.length_b   1.000
_cell.length_c   1.000
_cell.angle_alpha   90.00
_cell.angle_beta   90.00
_cell.angle_gamma   90.00
#
_symmetry.space_group_name_H-M   'P 1'
#
loop_
_entity.id
_entity.type
_entity.pdbx_description
1 polymer ?
#
loop_
_entity_poly.entity_id
_entity_poly.type
_entity_poly.pdbx_seq_one_letter_code
_entity_poly.pdbx_strand_id
1 'polypeptide(L)'
;MTTHPSVALPRPLPRSLAPQHAETLSGYLLNLAHRLGDRPIDLAHRIGLEHTATAGSIDTRFAVAIPDEIAARFAHACNLTADEAARLTLARWDGLLFDSSAPGKAARTVQGNGWFVPVLSRACPLCLADTDSTAPERTTWQAAWKTPWAVACTRHGVLLEDTCTNCGQPFGASGTRIRSLIPNPAFDALHPAACRSRPNGAAALCGARIDRQAAEPCPEPLLPLQRHLDGLLDGTATEVRSLGVPVTPAQHVRDLRALAVLLQLADHRPPTGSLPEALTNALVHHLDARKDRRASRGDNDRTDRTWTEPPTDTRVLAALLHQAALILDLPSPEDARDLLPPLVAAADEHERLAWSRVRSAAQPSDGLFRYFAPKRAGTFSVHMLRAACPNGLTITSDHVPAYLDQERYDRWFATFDPSEQRNIRRAVPIAIVQLIEDCDLDTAAQTLGIPRVSAQAALIRAGRACKRTDRDDEFRRLIGQVAQDLQADPVNYGHRRRHLDAAWDIPETDWRRLVAEMVTARVARKDTPWDQRRSDLRIWLWSHVTCGDAALAPMIQSKSATRRSTNEAISSYSTLRRRATPALTEIVCRYAERVTQQIAANSAL
;
A
#
# COMPACT_ATOMS: atom_id res chain seq x y z
N MET A 1 -26.85 -21.22 16.47
CA MET A 1 -26.36 -22.20 15.47
C MET A 1 -27.46 -22.41 14.45
N THR A 2 -27.45 -21.62 13.39
CA THR A 2 -28.36 -21.80 12.24
C THR A 2 -27.76 -22.90 11.37
N THR A 3 -28.37 -24.08 11.40
CA THR A 3 -28.06 -25.20 10.51
C THR A 3 -28.41 -24.81 9.09
N HIS A 4 -27.40 -24.51 8.27
CA HIS A 4 -27.57 -24.41 6.83
C HIS A 4 -28.02 -25.77 6.29
N PRO A 5 -29.04 -25.83 5.41
CA PRO A 5 -29.49 -27.09 4.83
C PRO A 5 -28.33 -27.73 4.06
N SER A 6 -28.10 -29.03 4.28
CA SER A 6 -27.15 -29.84 3.53
C SER A 6 -27.50 -29.81 2.05
N VAL A 7 -26.83 -28.95 1.28
CA VAL A 7 -26.98 -28.88 -0.18
C VAL A 7 -26.51 -30.21 -0.77
N ALA A 8 -27.37 -30.89 -1.52
CA ALA A 8 -27.04 -32.17 -2.15
C ALA A 8 -25.85 -32.00 -3.12
N LEU A 9 -24.83 -32.85 -2.95
CA LEU A 9 -23.68 -32.88 -3.85
C LEU A 9 -24.10 -33.36 -5.26
N PRO A 10 -23.54 -32.78 -6.34
CA PRO A 10 -23.80 -33.27 -7.70
C PRO A 10 -23.33 -34.72 -7.86
N ARG A 11 -23.96 -35.49 -8.76
CA ARG A 11 -23.47 -36.83 -9.09
C ARG A 11 -22.10 -36.73 -9.77
N PRO A 12 -21.09 -37.53 -9.37
CA PRO A 12 -19.80 -37.57 -10.04
C PRO A 12 -19.91 -37.87 -11.53
N LEU A 13 -19.08 -37.20 -12.33
CA LEU A 13 -19.01 -37.42 -13.76
C LEU A 13 -18.44 -38.82 -14.06
N PRO A 14 -19.03 -39.59 -15.00
CA PRO A 14 -18.53 -40.91 -15.36
C PRO A 14 -17.17 -40.88 -16.06
N ARG A 15 -16.79 -39.74 -16.64
CA ARG A 15 -15.48 -39.50 -17.29
C ARG A 15 -14.98 -38.12 -16.88
N SER A 16 -14.02 -38.09 -15.95
CA SER A 16 -13.35 -36.84 -15.53
C SER A 16 -11.91 -36.77 -16.07
N LEU A 17 -11.21 -35.67 -15.77
CA LEU A 17 -9.82 -35.41 -16.14
C LEU A 17 -8.98 -35.14 -14.89
N ALA A 18 -7.75 -35.64 -14.85
CA ALA A 18 -6.75 -35.17 -13.89
C ALA A 18 -6.17 -33.83 -14.40
N PRO A 19 -6.14 -32.74 -13.62
CA PRO A 19 -5.62 -31.43 -14.06
C PRO A 19 -4.17 -31.51 -14.59
N GLN A 20 -3.85 -30.76 -15.65
CA GLN A 20 -2.45 -30.61 -16.09
C GLN A 20 -1.72 -29.65 -15.17
N HIS A 21 -0.38 -29.78 -15.13
CA HIS A 21 0.45 -28.81 -14.43
C HIS A 21 0.17 -27.40 -14.95
N ALA A 22 -0.07 -26.47 -14.03
CA ALA A 22 -0.39 -25.07 -14.32
C ALA A 22 -1.64 -24.81 -15.19
N GLU A 23 -2.53 -25.79 -15.39
CA GLU A 23 -3.79 -25.62 -16.10
C GLU A 23 -4.74 -24.62 -15.40
N THR A 24 -5.41 -23.79 -16.18
CA THR A 24 -6.51 -22.91 -15.73
C THR A 24 -7.83 -23.66 -15.64
N LEU A 25 -8.76 -23.15 -14.83
CA LEU A 25 -10.15 -23.59 -14.78
C LEU A 25 -10.82 -23.48 -16.15
N SER A 26 -10.57 -22.39 -16.90
CA SER A 26 -11.08 -22.25 -18.27
C SER A 26 -10.57 -23.38 -19.19
N GLY A 27 -9.27 -23.67 -19.13
CA GLY A 27 -8.66 -24.76 -19.92
C GLY A 27 -9.20 -26.12 -19.54
N TYR A 28 -9.28 -26.40 -18.24
CA TYR A 28 -9.83 -27.64 -17.71
C TYR A 28 -11.28 -27.87 -18.16
N LEU A 29 -12.12 -26.84 -18.07
CA LEU A 29 -13.51 -26.91 -18.53
C LEU A 29 -13.62 -27.08 -20.05
N LEU A 30 -12.75 -26.46 -20.84
CA LEU A 30 -12.72 -26.66 -22.29
C LEU A 30 -12.30 -28.08 -22.66
N ASN A 31 -11.25 -28.61 -22.03
CA ASN A 31 -10.79 -29.99 -22.21
C ASN A 31 -11.88 -30.99 -21.82
N LEU A 32 -12.55 -30.77 -20.68
CA LEU A 32 -13.61 -31.65 -20.18
C LEU A 32 -14.88 -31.58 -21.05
N ALA A 33 -15.29 -30.38 -21.45
CA ALA A 33 -16.43 -30.17 -22.35
C ALA A 33 -16.20 -30.84 -23.71
N HIS A 34 -15.00 -30.69 -24.28
CA HIS A 34 -14.61 -31.36 -25.52
C HIS A 34 -14.65 -32.88 -25.37
N ARG A 35 -14.08 -33.43 -24.29
CA ARG A 35 -14.08 -34.87 -24.01
C ARG A 35 -15.47 -35.47 -23.86
N LEU A 36 -16.41 -34.70 -23.29
CA LEU A 36 -17.78 -35.14 -23.04
C LEU A 36 -18.75 -34.81 -24.18
N GLY A 37 -18.32 -34.04 -25.19
CA GLY A 37 -19.18 -33.55 -26.26
C GLY A 37 -20.29 -32.61 -25.76
N ASP A 38 -20.03 -31.87 -24.68
CA ASP A 38 -21.02 -31.06 -23.97
C ASP A 38 -20.73 -29.57 -24.07
N ARG A 39 -21.79 -28.74 -24.02
CA ARG A 39 -21.62 -27.29 -24.04
C ARG A 39 -20.96 -26.84 -22.73
N PRO A 40 -19.95 -25.95 -22.76
CA PRO A 40 -19.26 -25.52 -21.53
C PRO A 40 -20.19 -25.01 -20.42
N ILE A 41 -21.29 -24.33 -20.77
CA ILE A 41 -22.26 -23.85 -19.78
C ILE A 41 -23.04 -25.00 -19.12
N ASP A 42 -23.45 -26.02 -19.88
CA ASP A 42 -24.18 -27.16 -19.34
C ASP A 42 -23.28 -27.99 -18.43
N LEU A 43 -22.01 -28.16 -18.82
CA LEU A 43 -21.01 -28.82 -17.99
C LEU A 43 -20.83 -28.07 -16.68
N ALA A 44 -20.65 -26.74 -16.74
CA ALA A 44 -20.49 -25.90 -15.55
C ALA A 44 -21.68 -26.03 -14.59
N HIS A 45 -22.91 -26.05 -15.12
CA HIS A 45 -24.11 -26.30 -14.33
C HIS A 45 -24.07 -27.69 -13.66
N ARG A 46 -23.79 -28.76 -14.43
CA ARG A 46 -23.78 -30.14 -13.93
C ARG A 46 -22.74 -30.38 -12.83
N ILE A 47 -21.59 -29.71 -12.90
CA ILE A 47 -20.52 -29.84 -11.87
C ILE A 47 -20.65 -28.82 -10.75
N GLY A 48 -21.75 -28.05 -10.71
CA GLY A 48 -22.05 -27.14 -9.60
C GLY A 48 -21.32 -25.80 -9.64
N LEU A 49 -20.66 -25.44 -10.74
CA LEU A 49 -20.10 -24.09 -10.98
C LEU A 49 -21.20 -23.10 -11.43
N GLU A 50 -22.29 -23.06 -10.67
CA GLU A 50 -23.43 -22.18 -10.90
C GLU A 50 -23.31 -20.92 -10.04
N HIS A 51 -23.59 -19.76 -10.62
CA HIS A 51 -23.89 -18.57 -9.85
C HIS A 51 -25.26 -18.04 -10.30
N THR A 52 -26.23 -18.00 -9.38
CA THR A 52 -27.64 -17.67 -9.67
C THR A 52 -27.82 -16.29 -10.31
N ALA A 53 -26.85 -15.39 -10.15
CA ALA A 53 -26.87 -14.05 -10.75
C ALA A 53 -26.42 -13.98 -12.22
N THR A 54 -25.90 -15.05 -12.83
CA THR A 54 -25.29 -15.03 -14.17
C THR A 54 -25.95 -16.03 -15.13
N ALA A 55 -27.26 -15.92 -15.33
CA ALA A 55 -28.00 -16.77 -16.27
C ALA A 55 -27.37 -16.73 -17.67
N GLY A 56 -26.91 -17.89 -18.16
CA GLY A 56 -26.30 -18.03 -19.49
C GLY A 56 -24.81 -17.72 -19.60
N SER A 57 -24.11 -17.48 -18.48
CA SER A 57 -22.64 -17.31 -18.47
C SER A 57 -21.99 -18.01 -17.28
N ILE A 58 -20.69 -18.33 -17.44
CA ILE A 58 -19.88 -18.88 -16.35
C ILE A 58 -19.23 -17.71 -15.62
N ASP A 59 -19.42 -17.62 -14.31
CA ASP A 59 -18.94 -16.49 -13.51
C ASP A 59 -17.42 -16.31 -13.62
N THR A 60 -16.99 -15.11 -14.00
CA THR A 60 -15.57 -14.77 -14.17
C THR A 60 -14.81 -14.77 -12.86
N ARG A 61 -15.49 -14.64 -11.71
CA ARG A 61 -14.87 -14.69 -10.37
C ARG A 61 -14.25 -16.05 -10.07
N PHE A 62 -14.77 -17.12 -10.67
CA PHE A 62 -14.19 -18.46 -10.54
C PHE A 62 -12.78 -18.57 -11.14
N ALA A 63 -12.37 -17.63 -12.02
CA ALA A 63 -10.97 -17.54 -12.42
C ALA A 63 -10.05 -17.24 -11.22
N VAL A 64 -10.52 -16.44 -10.27
CA VAL A 64 -9.73 -16.01 -9.10
C VAL A 64 -9.79 -17.06 -8.01
N ALA A 65 -11.00 -17.36 -7.53
CA ALA A 65 -11.24 -18.34 -6.48
C ALA A 65 -12.67 -18.89 -6.62
N ILE A 66 -12.83 -20.17 -6.29
CA ILE A 66 -14.15 -20.79 -6.18
C ILE A 66 -14.53 -20.77 -4.69
N PRO A 67 -15.70 -20.23 -4.30
CA PRO A 67 -16.17 -20.27 -2.92
C PRO A 67 -16.21 -21.70 -2.37
N ASP A 68 -15.84 -21.92 -1.11
CA ASP A 68 -15.65 -23.24 -0.51
C ASP A 68 -16.81 -24.23 -0.76
N GLU A 69 -18.06 -23.76 -0.61
CA GLU A 69 -19.26 -24.56 -0.87
C GLU A 69 -19.36 -25.01 -2.33
N ILE A 70 -19.05 -24.11 -3.27
CA ILE A 70 -19.04 -24.40 -4.71
C ILE A 70 -17.83 -25.28 -5.05
N ALA A 71 -16.68 -25.04 -4.42
CA ALA A 71 -15.45 -25.79 -4.64
C ALA A 71 -15.62 -27.26 -4.22
N ALA A 72 -16.29 -27.53 -3.10
CA ALA A 72 -16.59 -28.89 -2.66
C ALA A 72 -17.49 -29.65 -3.66
N ARG A 73 -18.52 -28.99 -4.21
CA ARG A 73 -19.40 -29.56 -5.24
C ARG A 73 -18.65 -29.85 -6.53
N PHE A 74 -17.86 -28.89 -7.00
CA PHE A 74 -17.02 -29.01 -8.20
C PHE A 74 -15.99 -30.13 -8.06
N ALA A 75 -15.26 -30.15 -6.94
CA ALA A 75 -14.26 -31.17 -6.65
C ALA A 75 -14.89 -32.57 -6.61
N HIS A 76 -16.02 -32.72 -5.91
CA HIS A 76 -16.76 -33.98 -5.87
C HIS A 76 -17.25 -34.42 -7.26
N ALA A 77 -17.85 -33.51 -8.03
CA ALA A 77 -18.39 -33.82 -9.36
C ALA A 77 -17.30 -34.24 -10.36
N CYS A 78 -16.12 -33.62 -10.26
CA CYS A 78 -14.98 -33.90 -11.12
C CYS A 78 -14.00 -34.93 -10.55
N ASN A 79 -14.29 -35.55 -9.40
CA ASN A 79 -13.38 -36.46 -8.71
C ASN A 79 -11.97 -35.85 -8.51
N LEU A 80 -11.94 -34.59 -8.07
CA LEU A 80 -10.74 -33.84 -7.71
C LEU A 80 -10.66 -33.69 -6.18
N THR A 81 -9.46 -33.48 -5.69
CA THR A 81 -9.24 -32.92 -4.35
C THR A 81 -9.56 -31.42 -4.32
N ALA A 82 -9.81 -30.87 -3.13
CA ALA A 82 -10.02 -29.42 -2.95
C ALA A 82 -8.79 -28.61 -3.42
N ASP A 83 -7.61 -29.15 -3.19
CA ASP A 83 -6.31 -28.56 -3.56
C ASP A 83 -6.08 -28.57 -5.09
N GLU A 84 -6.46 -29.65 -5.78
CA GLU A 84 -6.48 -29.68 -7.25
C GLU A 84 -7.47 -28.68 -7.84
N ALA A 85 -8.66 -28.56 -7.25
CA ALA A 85 -9.66 -27.58 -7.67
C ALA A 85 -9.17 -26.13 -7.45
N ALA A 86 -8.56 -25.84 -6.30
CA ALA A 86 -7.99 -24.54 -5.99
C ALA A 86 -6.84 -24.18 -6.93
N ARG A 87 -5.98 -25.15 -7.29
CA ARG A 87 -4.91 -24.94 -8.27
C ARG A 87 -5.47 -24.49 -9.62
N LEU A 88 -6.63 -24.94 -10.08
CA LEU A 88 -7.18 -24.48 -11.36
C LEU A 88 -7.49 -22.96 -11.39
N THR A 89 -7.52 -22.28 -10.23
CA THR A 89 -7.78 -20.83 -10.15
C THR A 89 -6.51 -20.04 -9.84
N LEU A 90 -6.62 -18.71 -9.80
CA LEU A 90 -5.53 -17.83 -9.36
C LEU A 90 -5.29 -17.89 -7.84
N ALA A 91 -6.10 -18.63 -7.07
CA ALA A 91 -5.97 -18.76 -5.60
C ALA A 91 -4.64 -19.38 -5.19
N ARG A 92 -3.99 -20.10 -6.10
CA ARG A 92 -2.60 -20.56 -5.94
C ARG A 92 -1.59 -19.42 -5.69
N TRP A 93 -1.94 -18.19 -6.05
CA TRP A 93 -1.13 -16.98 -5.83
C TRP A 93 -1.77 -16.03 -4.80
N ASP A 94 -2.63 -16.53 -3.92
CA ASP A 94 -3.09 -15.78 -2.76
C ASP A 94 -1.91 -15.45 -1.84
N GLY A 95 -1.92 -14.26 -1.26
CA GLY A 95 -0.76 -13.61 -0.62
C GLY A 95 0.20 -12.89 -1.57
N LEU A 96 0.29 -13.29 -2.85
CA LEU A 96 1.16 -12.66 -3.85
C LEU A 96 0.40 -11.63 -4.72
N LEU A 97 -0.64 -12.09 -5.42
CA LEU A 97 -1.42 -11.26 -6.36
C LEU A 97 -2.64 -10.61 -5.71
N PHE A 98 -3.13 -11.21 -4.63
CA PHE A 98 -4.22 -10.74 -3.79
C PHE A 98 -4.08 -11.31 -2.38
N ASP A 99 -4.99 -10.96 -1.48
CA ASP A 99 -5.04 -11.35 -0.08
C ASP A 99 -6.52 -11.54 0.26
N SER A 100 -6.93 -12.80 0.27
CA SER A 100 -8.29 -13.18 0.60
C SER A 100 -8.64 -12.94 2.07
N SER A 101 -7.63 -12.81 2.96
CA SER A 101 -7.79 -12.59 4.40
C SER A 101 -7.98 -11.12 4.79
N ALA A 102 -7.69 -10.19 3.87
CA ALA A 102 -7.77 -8.76 4.14
C ALA A 102 -9.21 -8.30 4.51
N PRO A 103 -9.39 -7.38 5.48
CA PRO A 103 -10.72 -6.89 5.87
C PRO A 103 -11.40 -6.12 4.74
N GLY A 104 -12.73 -6.29 4.57
CA GLY A 104 -13.50 -6.01 3.34
C GLY A 104 -13.26 -4.73 2.50
N LYS A 105 -12.74 -3.62 3.03
CA LYS A 105 -12.28 -2.47 2.21
C LYS A 105 -10.89 -2.70 1.62
N ALA A 106 -9.97 -3.26 2.41
CA ALA A 106 -8.67 -3.75 1.96
C ALA A 106 -8.86 -4.96 1.04
N ALA A 107 -9.73 -5.93 1.37
CA ALA A 107 -10.06 -7.04 0.48
C ALA A 107 -10.51 -6.59 -0.92
N ARG A 108 -11.32 -5.54 -1.06
CA ARG A 108 -11.73 -5.05 -2.40
C ARG A 108 -10.60 -4.42 -3.21
N THR A 109 -9.65 -3.82 -2.50
CA THR A 109 -8.44 -3.20 -3.05
C THR A 109 -7.39 -4.26 -3.41
N VAL A 110 -7.28 -5.27 -2.55
CA VAL A 110 -6.28 -6.32 -2.58
C VAL A 110 -6.72 -7.53 -3.40
N GLN A 111 -8.01 -7.85 -3.49
CA GLN A 111 -8.63 -8.72 -4.53
C GLN A 111 -8.65 -8.06 -5.92
N GLY A 112 -7.66 -7.22 -6.18
CA GLY A 112 -7.20 -6.95 -7.51
C GLY A 112 -7.73 -5.68 -8.16
N ASN A 113 -8.75 -4.95 -7.70
CA ASN A 113 -9.26 -3.77 -8.44
C ASN A 113 -9.29 -4.02 -9.99
N GLY A 114 -9.56 -5.26 -10.44
CA GLY A 114 -9.54 -5.67 -11.85
C GLY A 114 -8.20 -5.92 -12.56
N TRP A 115 -7.04 -6.08 -11.89
CA TRP A 115 -5.75 -6.43 -12.55
C TRP A 115 -5.51 -7.93 -12.70
N PHE A 116 -6.55 -8.64 -13.11
CA PHE A 116 -6.47 -10.01 -13.62
C PHE A 116 -7.36 -10.07 -14.85
N VAL A 117 -7.07 -11.00 -15.75
CA VAL A 117 -7.81 -11.16 -17.00
C VAL A 117 -8.60 -12.47 -16.91
N PRO A 118 -9.86 -12.43 -16.42
CA PRO A 118 -10.57 -13.66 -16.09
C PRO A 118 -10.98 -14.45 -17.35
N VAL A 119 -11.20 -13.76 -18.46
CA VAL A 119 -11.53 -14.37 -19.76
C VAL A 119 -10.28 -14.93 -20.44
N LEU A 120 -10.44 -15.80 -21.43
CA LEU A 120 -9.30 -16.21 -22.27
C LEU A 120 -8.79 -14.96 -22.99
N SER A 121 -7.54 -14.58 -22.80
CA SER A 121 -7.03 -13.31 -23.35
C SER A 121 -5.70 -13.45 -24.05
N ARG A 122 -4.87 -14.39 -23.63
CA ARG A 122 -3.52 -14.59 -24.15
C ARG A 122 -3.20 -16.07 -24.23
N ALA A 123 -2.41 -16.45 -25.22
CA ALA A 123 -1.88 -17.79 -25.33
C ALA A 123 -0.56 -17.82 -26.10
N CYS A 124 0.25 -18.83 -25.82
CA CYS A 124 1.33 -19.22 -26.71
C CYS A 124 0.80 -20.33 -27.63
N PRO A 125 0.69 -20.11 -28.96
CA PRO A 125 0.26 -21.14 -29.91
C PRO A 125 1.06 -22.44 -29.78
N LEU A 126 2.38 -22.33 -29.59
CA LEU A 126 3.28 -23.48 -29.46
C LEU A 126 3.04 -24.28 -28.17
N CYS A 127 2.73 -23.63 -27.04
CA CYS A 127 2.34 -24.35 -25.81
C CYS A 127 0.97 -25.03 -25.95
N LEU A 128 0.05 -24.47 -26.73
CA LEU A 128 -1.24 -25.12 -26.98
C LEU A 128 -1.11 -26.32 -27.93
N ALA A 129 -0.13 -26.29 -28.84
CA ALA A 129 0.21 -27.40 -29.74
C ALA A 129 1.03 -28.50 -29.07
N ASP A 130 1.74 -28.17 -27.98
CA ASP A 130 2.51 -29.11 -27.18
C ASP A 130 1.58 -29.97 -26.30
N THR A 131 1.01 -31.00 -26.91
CA THR A 131 0.07 -31.93 -26.28
C THR A 131 0.72 -33.27 -25.97
N ASP A 132 0.18 -33.97 -24.97
CA ASP A 132 0.61 -35.33 -24.65
C ASP A 132 0.23 -36.27 -25.81
N SER A 133 1.19 -37.07 -26.27
CA SER A 133 0.97 -38.08 -27.32
C SER A 133 -0.19 -39.04 -27.03
N THR A 134 -0.51 -39.28 -25.76
CA THR A 134 -1.62 -40.14 -25.31
C THR A 134 -2.97 -39.42 -25.26
N ALA A 135 -2.97 -38.09 -25.33
CA ALA A 135 -4.15 -37.23 -25.30
C ALA A 135 -3.97 -36.02 -26.24
N PRO A 136 -3.85 -36.24 -27.57
CA PRO A 136 -3.45 -35.20 -28.53
C PRO A 136 -4.44 -34.04 -28.66
N GLU A 137 -5.70 -34.25 -28.30
CA GLU A 137 -6.77 -33.23 -28.30
C GLU A 137 -6.80 -32.38 -27.01
N ARG A 138 -5.92 -32.67 -26.04
CA ARG A 138 -5.88 -31.98 -24.75
C ARG A 138 -4.80 -30.90 -24.74
N THR A 139 -5.21 -29.66 -24.50
CA THR A 139 -4.30 -28.50 -24.52
C THR A 139 -4.19 -27.82 -23.16
N THR A 140 -3.00 -27.38 -22.77
CA THR A 140 -2.81 -26.68 -21.49
C THR A 140 -2.95 -25.17 -21.67
N TRP A 141 -4.04 -24.60 -21.15
CA TRP A 141 -4.15 -23.16 -20.96
C TRP A 141 -3.53 -22.76 -19.63
N GLN A 142 -2.38 -22.08 -19.66
CA GLN A 142 -1.59 -21.75 -18.47
C GLN A 142 -2.28 -20.75 -17.55
N ALA A 143 -2.23 -20.99 -16.24
CA ALA A 143 -2.75 -20.11 -15.20
C ALA A 143 -2.14 -18.71 -15.26
N ALA A 144 -0.85 -18.61 -15.56
CA ALA A 144 -0.13 -17.35 -15.63
C ALA A 144 -0.69 -16.42 -16.71
N TRP A 145 -1.24 -16.96 -17.82
CA TRP A 145 -1.82 -16.18 -18.91
C TRP A 145 -3.11 -15.43 -18.54
N LYS A 146 -3.70 -15.76 -17.39
CA LYS A 146 -4.83 -15.03 -16.79
C LYS A 146 -4.39 -13.83 -15.95
N THR A 147 -3.08 -13.62 -15.82
CA THR A 147 -2.50 -12.47 -15.12
C THR A 147 -1.99 -11.46 -16.14
N PRO A 148 -1.95 -10.16 -15.80
CA PRO A 148 -1.31 -9.17 -16.66
C PRO A 148 0.21 -9.33 -16.73
N TRP A 149 0.82 -10.18 -15.89
CA TRP A 149 2.26 -10.39 -15.79
C TRP A 149 2.82 -11.33 -16.86
N ALA A 150 1.95 -11.98 -17.62
CA ALA A 150 2.32 -12.85 -18.72
C ALA A 150 2.10 -12.12 -20.06
N VAL A 151 3.19 -11.69 -20.68
CA VAL A 151 3.23 -11.07 -22.02
C VAL A 151 4.08 -11.87 -23.00
N ALA A 152 5.00 -12.69 -22.53
CA ALA A 152 5.82 -13.57 -23.34
C ALA A 152 5.81 -15.01 -22.81
N CYS A 153 6.12 -15.96 -23.68
CA CYS A 153 6.38 -17.35 -23.33
C CYS A 153 7.88 -17.57 -23.24
N THR A 154 8.40 -17.75 -22.03
CA THR A 154 9.83 -17.99 -21.77
C THR A 154 10.31 -19.35 -22.28
N ARG A 155 9.42 -20.34 -22.37
CA ARG A 155 9.73 -21.66 -22.93
C ARG A 155 9.98 -21.62 -24.45
N HIS A 156 9.18 -20.87 -25.18
CA HIS A 156 9.24 -20.83 -26.65
C HIS A 156 9.88 -19.56 -27.21
N GLY A 157 10.16 -18.56 -26.36
CA GLY A 157 10.76 -17.30 -26.78
C GLY A 157 9.84 -16.47 -27.68
N VAL A 158 8.53 -16.55 -27.50
CA VAL A 158 7.51 -15.87 -28.33
C VAL A 158 6.67 -14.90 -27.53
N LEU A 159 6.19 -13.84 -28.16
CA LEU A 159 5.17 -12.97 -27.57
C LEU A 159 3.85 -13.75 -27.45
N LEU A 160 3.07 -13.52 -26.38
CA LEU A 160 1.76 -14.16 -26.26
C LEU A 160 0.76 -13.50 -27.21
N GLU A 161 0.10 -14.32 -28.01
CA GLU A 161 -0.97 -13.87 -28.90
C GLU A 161 -2.22 -13.58 -28.09
N ASP A 162 -2.93 -12.50 -28.42
CA ASP A 162 -4.21 -12.13 -27.81
C ASP A 162 -5.38 -12.12 -28.81
N THR A 163 -5.08 -12.24 -30.11
CA THR A 163 -6.05 -12.20 -31.21
C THR A 163 -5.97 -13.42 -32.11
N CYS A 164 -7.10 -13.78 -32.69
CA CYS A 164 -7.17 -14.86 -33.68
C CYS A 164 -6.82 -14.33 -35.06
N THR A 165 -5.77 -14.87 -35.69
CA THR A 165 -5.32 -14.43 -37.02
C THR A 165 -6.32 -14.71 -38.13
N ASN A 166 -7.27 -15.65 -37.92
CA ASN A 166 -8.33 -15.96 -38.89
C ASN A 166 -9.48 -14.94 -38.88
N CYS A 167 -9.95 -14.52 -37.71
CA CYS A 167 -11.13 -13.63 -37.60
C CYS A 167 -10.81 -12.23 -37.07
N GLY A 168 -9.57 -11.95 -36.69
CA GLY A 168 -9.10 -10.68 -36.13
C GLY A 168 -9.65 -10.33 -34.74
N GLN A 169 -10.45 -11.22 -34.13
CA GLN A 169 -11.07 -10.94 -32.83
C GLN A 169 -10.15 -11.35 -31.68
N PRO A 170 -10.16 -10.61 -30.55
CA PRO A 170 -9.52 -11.06 -29.32
C PRO A 170 -10.03 -12.42 -28.86
N PHE A 171 -9.18 -13.24 -28.25
CA PHE A 171 -9.57 -14.58 -27.77
C PHE A 171 -10.74 -14.54 -26.76
N GLY A 172 -10.87 -13.45 -26.01
CA GLY A 172 -11.89 -13.26 -24.98
C GLY A 172 -13.20 -12.67 -25.49
N ALA A 173 -13.29 -12.36 -26.79
CA ALA A 173 -14.42 -11.64 -27.36
C ALA A 173 -15.68 -12.52 -27.38
N SER A 174 -16.67 -12.17 -26.54
CA SER A 174 -17.99 -12.80 -26.59
C SER A 174 -18.97 -12.09 -27.54
N GLY A 175 -18.74 -10.81 -27.85
CA GLY A 175 -19.72 -9.98 -28.55
C GLY A 175 -20.94 -9.61 -27.70
N THR A 176 -20.92 -9.93 -26.40
CA THR A 176 -22.00 -9.67 -25.42
C THR A 176 -21.51 -8.77 -24.30
N ARG A 177 -22.41 -8.02 -23.66
CA ARG A 177 -22.05 -7.19 -22.49
C ARG A 177 -21.71 -8.03 -21.25
N ILE A 178 -22.32 -9.21 -21.11
CA ILE A 178 -22.07 -10.13 -19.99
C ILE A 178 -20.79 -10.92 -20.29
N ARG A 179 -19.73 -10.67 -19.52
CA ARG A 179 -18.48 -11.44 -19.59
C ARG A 179 -18.69 -12.83 -18.99
N SER A 180 -18.01 -13.82 -19.56
CA SER A 180 -18.04 -15.22 -19.13
C SER A 180 -16.62 -15.77 -19.06
N LEU A 181 -16.33 -16.64 -18.10
CA LEU A 181 -15.03 -17.32 -17.95
C LEU A 181 -14.55 -17.95 -19.27
N ILE A 182 -15.50 -18.56 -20.00
CA ILE A 182 -15.33 -19.06 -21.36
C ILE A 182 -16.22 -18.22 -22.28
N PRO A 183 -15.66 -17.61 -23.36
CA PRO A 183 -16.45 -16.88 -24.36
C PRO A 183 -17.45 -17.80 -25.05
N ASN A 184 -18.67 -17.29 -25.24
CA ASN A 184 -19.76 -18.00 -25.91
C ASN A 184 -19.95 -19.44 -25.38
N PRO A 185 -20.19 -19.64 -24.06
CA PRO A 185 -20.17 -20.96 -23.43
C PRO A 185 -21.42 -21.80 -23.74
N ALA A 186 -22.45 -21.20 -24.32
CA ALA A 186 -23.71 -21.84 -24.71
C ALA A 186 -23.68 -22.51 -26.09
N PHE A 187 -22.56 -22.42 -26.80
CA PHE A 187 -22.36 -23.10 -28.08
C PHE A 187 -21.73 -24.49 -27.86
N ASP A 188 -21.90 -25.34 -28.87
CA ASP A 188 -21.35 -26.70 -28.90
C ASP A 188 -19.84 -26.73 -28.59
N ALA A 189 -19.43 -27.89 -28.08
CA ALA A 189 -18.02 -28.13 -27.79
C ALA A 189 -17.19 -28.00 -29.07
N LEU A 190 -16.13 -27.20 -29.00
CA LEU A 190 -15.09 -27.14 -30.02
C LEU A 190 -13.81 -27.75 -29.44
N HIS A 191 -12.78 -27.91 -30.27
CA HIS A 191 -11.45 -28.22 -29.77
C HIS A 191 -11.02 -27.20 -28.68
N PRO A 192 -10.33 -27.60 -27.60
CA PRO A 192 -9.96 -26.70 -26.50
C PRO A 192 -9.08 -25.50 -26.91
N ALA A 193 -8.32 -25.63 -28.00
CA ALA A 193 -7.55 -24.53 -28.62
C ALA A 193 -8.29 -23.82 -29.78
N ALA A 194 -9.59 -24.02 -29.97
CA ALA A 194 -10.34 -23.35 -31.02
C ALA A 194 -10.77 -21.93 -30.61
N CYS A 195 -10.74 -21.00 -31.55
CA CYS A 195 -11.26 -19.65 -31.40
C CYS A 195 -12.78 -19.68 -31.19
N ARG A 196 -13.23 -19.08 -30.08
CA ARG A 196 -14.64 -19.03 -29.67
C ARG A 196 -15.30 -17.67 -29.94
N SER A 197 -14.65 -16.80 -30.68
CA SER A 197 -15.18 -15.47 -31.01
C SER A 197 -16.25 -15.55 -32.10
N ARG A 198 -17.18 -14.59 -32.09
CA ARG A 198 -18.26 -14.45 -33.08
C ARG A 198 -18.01 -13.20 -33.93
N PRO A 199 -17.21 -13.29 -35.01
CA PRO A 199 -16.94 -12.12 -35.85
C PRO A 199 -18.25 -11.56 -36.40
N ASN A 200 -18.45 -10.26 -36.26
CA ASN A 200 -19.64 -9.54 -36.74
C ASN A 200 -20.98 -10.14 -36.28
N GLY A 201 -21.02 -10.76 -35.09
CA GLY A 201 -22.25 -11.36 -34.56
C GLY A 201 -22.71 -12.62 -35.30
N ALA A 202 -21.84 -13.26 -36.08
CA ALA A 202 -22.14 -14.47 -36.85
C ALA A 202 -22.87 -15.55 -36.03
N ALA A 203 -23.72 -16.33 -36.70
CA ALA A 203 -24.51 -17.39 -36.06
C ALA A 203 -23.64 -18.54 -35.53
N ALA A 204 -22.46 -18.77 -36.11
CA ALA A 204 -21.49 -19.78 -35.69
C ALA A 204 -20.25 -19.14 -35.03
N LEU A 205 -19.52 -19.95 -34.26
CA LEU A 205 -18.20 -19.58 -33.75
C LEU A 205 -17.13 -19.66 -34.84
N CYS A 206 -16.05 -18.89 -34.71
CA CYS A 206 -14.93 -18.91 -35.65
C CYS A 206 -14.30 -20.30 -35.81
N GLY A 207 -14.03 -21.03 -34.72
CA GLY A 207 -13.54 -22.41 -34.75
C GLY A 207 -12.08 -22.59 -35.19
N ALA A 208 -11.40 -21.54 -35.66
CA ALA A 208 -10.01 -21.61 -36.07
C ALA A 208 -9.09 -22.07 -34.93
N ARG A 209 -8.12 -22.94 -35.24
CA ARG A 209 -7.19 -23.56 -34.29
C ARG A 209 -6.08 -22.58 -33.91
N ILE A 210 -6.10 -22.08 -32.67
CA ILE A 210 -5.12 -21.12 -32.12
C ILE A 210 -3.73 -21.74 -32.02
N ASP A 211 -3.67 -23.03 -31.68
CA ASP A 211 -2.44 -23.84 -31.64
C ASP A 211 -1.75 -24.02 -33.00
N ARG A 212 -2.43 -23.65 -34.10
CA ARG A 212 -1.87 -23.65 -35.46
C ARG A 212 -1.50 -22.24 -35.95
N GLN A 213 -1.71 -21.21 -35.14
CA GLN A 213 -1.31 -19.85 -35.50
C GLN A 213 0.22 -19.73 -35.51
N ALA A 214 0.74 -18.96 -36.46
CA ALA A 214 2.13 -18.51 -36.40
C ALA A 214 2.33 -17.70 -35.11
N ALA A 215 3.48 -17.89 -34.47
CA ALA A 215 3.85 -17.18 -33.25
C ALA A 215 4.95 -16.17 -33.55
N GLU A 216 4.78 -14.94 -33.06
CA GLU A 216 5.79 -13.90 -33.22
C GLU A 216 6.94 -14.07 -32.21
N PRO A 217 8.22 -14.01 -32.63
CA PRO A 217 9.34 -14.01 -31.70
C PRO A 217 9.24 -12.89 -30.67
N CYS A 218 9.57 -13.19 -29.43
CA CYS A 218 9.60 -12.19 -28.37
C CYS A 218 10.83 -11.30 -28.53
N PRO A 219 10.68 -9.96 -28.48
CA PRO A 219 11.82 -9.06 -28.40
C PRO A 219 12.75 -9.37 -27.23
N GLU A 220 14.06 -9.27 -27.46
CA GLU A 220 15.09 -9.63 -26.48
C GLU A 220 14.91 -8.93 -25.11
N PRO A 221 14.61 -7.61 -25.03
CA PRO A 221 14.46 -6.93 -23.73
C PRO A 221 13.30 -7.45 -22.86
N LEU A 222 12.32 -8.11 -23.48
CA LEU A 222 11.13 -8.60 -22.78
C LEU A 222 11.33 -9.99 -22.17
N LEU A 223 12.24 -10.81 -22.68
CA LEU A 223 12.46 -12.15 -22.15
C LEU A 223 13.05 -12.14 -20.73
N PRO A 224 14.09 -11.33 -20.41
CA PRO A 224 14.57 -11.18 -19.04
C PRO A 224 13.48 -10.70 -18.08
N LEU A 225 12.69 -9.70 -18.50
CA LEU A 225 11.55 -9.21 -17.73
C LEU A 225 10.53 -10.32 -17.47
N GLN A 226 10.14 -11.08 -18.49
CA GLN A 226 9.18 -12.17 -18.33
C GLN A 226 9.73 -13.26 -17.41
N ARG A 227 11.01 -13.64 -17.53
CA ARG A 227 11.63 -14.63 -16.61
C ARG A 227 11.62 -14.14 -15.17
N HIS A 228 11.85 -12.84 -14.94
CA HIS A 228 11.76 -12.26 -13.60
C HIS A 228 10.34 -12.36 -13.05
N LEU A 229 9.33 -11.99 -13.85
CA LEU A 229 7.91 -12.09 -13.46
C LEU A 229 7.47 -13.54 -13.21
N ASP A 230 7.88 -14.47 -14.07
CA ASP A 230 7.66 -15.91 -13.90
C ASP A 230 8.29 -16.38 -12.58
N GLY A 231 9.51 -15.94 -12.29
CA GLY A 231 10.21 -16.24 -11.03
C GLY A 231 9.48 -15.73 -9.78
N LEU A 232 8.82 -14.58 -9.86
CA LEU A 232 7.97 -14.07 -8.77
C LEU A 232 6.71 -14.93 -8.58
N LEU A 233 6.07 -15.36 -9.67
CA LEU A 233 4.87 -16.20 -9.63
C LEU A 233 5.17 -17.61 -9.13
N ASP A 234 6.32 -18.17 -9.49
CA ASP A 234 6.73 -19.52 -9.09
C ASP A 234 7.45 -19.53 -7.72
N GLY A 235 7.67 -18.36 -7.11
CA GLY A 235 8.31 -18.21 -5.81
C GLY A 235 9.83 -18.44 -5.82
N THR A 236 10.45 -18.52 -6.99
CA THR A 236 11.90 -18.69 -7.14
C THR A 236 12.68 -17.38 -7.01
N ALA A 237 12.02 -16.24 -7.25
CA ALA A 237 12.57 -14.90 -7.02
C ALA A 237 12.05 -14.33 -5.69
N THR A 238 12.86 -14.40 -4.64
CA THR A 238 12.50 -13.90 -3.29
C THR A 238 13.18 -12.57 -2.94
N GLU A 239 14.36 -12.32 -3.50
CA GLU A 239 15.10 -11.08 -3.29
C GLU A 239 14.72 -10.06 -4.36
N VAL A 240 13.78 -9.18 -4.02
CA VAL A 240 13.35 -8.11 -4.94
C VAL A 240 13.49 -6.74 -4.31
N ARG A 241 13.62 -5.75 -5.18
CA ARG A 241 13.74 -4.34 -4.80
C ARG A 241 12.75 -3.50 -5.61
N SER A 242 12.37 -2.37 -5.04
CA SER A 242 11.65 -1.30 -5.72
C SER A 242 12.41 -0.01 -5.46
N LEU A 243 12.96 0.60 -6.51
CA LEU A 243 13.82 1.78 -6.41
C LEU A 243 14.98 1.55 -5.44
N GLY A 244 15.68 0.41 -5.58
CA GLY A 244 16.78 0.02 -4.69
C GLY A 244 16.38 -0.44 -3.28
N VAL A 245 15.15 -0.19 -2.84
CA VAL A 245 14.65 -0.57 -1.51
C VAL A 245 14.22 -2.04 -1.51
N PRO A 246 14.72 -2.90 -0.60
CA PRO A 246 14.23 -4.27 -0.46
C PRO A 246 12.72 -4.32 -0.16
N VAL A 247 12.00 -5.17 -0.88
CA VAL A 247 10.54 -5.35 -0.71
C VAL A 247 10.17 -6.83 -0.81
N THR A 248 8.94 -7.18 -0.45
CA THR A 248 8.42 -8.53 -0.71
C THR A 248 8.02 -8.68 -2.19
N PRO A 249 8.00 -9.90 -2.76
CA PRO A 249 7.48 -10.14 -4.11
C PRO A 249 6.07 -9.55 -4.34
N ALA A 250 5.18 -9.71 -3.35
CA ALA A 250 3.84 -9.14 -3.40
C ALA A 250 3.83 -7.60 -3.44
N GLN A 251 4.78 -6.96 -2.77
CA GLN A 251 4.93 -5.51 -2.83
C GLN A 251 5.52 -5.06 -4.17
N HIS A 252 6.51 -5.77 -4.71
CA HIS A 252 7.08 -5.46 -6.03
C HIS A 252 6.03 -5.51 -7.13
N VAL A 253 5.20 -6.56 -7.16
CA VAL A 253 4.09 -6.69 -8.11
C VAL A 253 3.05 -5.55 -7.95
N ARG A 254 2.74 -5.14 -6.71
CA ARG A 254 1.86 -3.98 -6.44
C ARG A 254 2.45 -2.66 -6.95
N ASP A 255 3.75 -2.46 -6.76
CA ASP A 255 4.47 -1.28 -7.22
C ASP A 255 4.51 -1.22 -8.75
N LEU A 256 4.82 -2.35 -9.40
CA LEU A 256 4.84 -2.49 -10.87
C LEU A 256 3.48 -2.16 -11.47
N ARG A 257 2.41 -2.64 -10.84
CA ARG A 257 1.04 -2.25 -11.20
C ARG A 257 0.81 -0.75 -11.09
N ALA A 258 1.17 -0.17 -9.95
CA ALA A 258 0.87 1.22 -9.68
C ALA A 258 1.60 2.14 -10.68
N LEU A 259 2.83 1.79 -11.06
CA LEU A 259 3.58 2.47 -12.12
C LEU A 259 2.97 2.25 -13.50
N ALA A 260 2.64 1.02 -13.89
CA ALA A 260 2.02 0.78 -15.20
C ALA A 260 0.68 1.52 -15.37
N VAL A 261 -0.10 1.69 -14.29
CA VAL A 261 -1.29 2.54 -14.30
C VAL A 261 -0.91 4.03 -14.34
N LEU A 262 0.07 4.47 -13.56
CA LEU A 262 0.58 5.86 -13.60
C LEU A 262 1.01 6.25 -15.02
N LEU A 263 1.79 5.41 -15.70
CA LEU A 263 2.27 5.65 -17.06
C LEU A 263 1.12 5.84 -18.05
N GLN A 264 0.03 5.07 -17.90
CA GLN A 264 -1.18 5.23 -18.71
C GLN A 264 -1.96 6.52 -18.39
N LEU A 265 -2.03 6.93 -17.13
CA LEU A 265 -2.74 8.16 -16.74
C LEU A 265 -1.94 9.42 -17.10
N ALA A 266 -0.62 9.34 -17.01
CA ALA A 266 0.32 10.40 -17.37
C ALA A 266 0.56 10.53 -18.87
N ASP A 267 -0.02 9.64 -19.70
CA ASP A 267 0.23 9.57 -21.14
C ASP A 267 1.74 9.46 -21.47
N HIS A 268 2.48 8.68 -20.69
CA HIS A 268 3.93 8.54 -20.83
C HIS A 268 4.31 7.91 -22.18
N ARG A 269 5.23 8.56 -22.90
CA ARG A 269 5.80 8.06 -24.16
C ARG A 269 7.21 7.52 -23.90
N PRO A 270 7.51 6.25 -24.22
CA PRO A 270 8.83 5.68 -24.02
C PRO A 270 9.91 6.48 -24.77
N PRO A 271 11.14 6.57 -24.24
CA PRO A 271 12.25 7.12 -24.98
C PRO A 271 12.57 6.25 -26.21
N THR A 272 12.99 6.91 -27.30
CA THR A 272 13.37 6.27 -28.56
C THR A 272 14.47 5.22 -28.32
N GLY A 273 14.30 4.03 -28.91
CA GLY A 273 15.29 2.94 -28.83
C GLY A 273 15.18 2.02 -27.60
N SER A 274 14.28 2.31 -26.65
CA SER A 274 14.09 1.44 -25.46
C SER A 274 13.37 0.12 -25.78
N LEU A 275 12.54 0.10 -26.83
CA LEU A 275 11.77 -1.06 -27.30
C LEU A 275 11.64 -1.02 -28.83
N PRO A 276 11.38 -2.16 -29.50
CA PRO A 276 11.10 -2.18 -30.92
C PRO A 276 9.90 -1.28 -31.30
N GLU A 277 9.95 -0.69 -32.50
CA GLU A 277 8.95 0.27 -32.97
C GLU A 277 7.52 -0.29 -32.93
N ALA A 278 7.31 -1.57 -33.24
CA ALA A 278 5.99 -2.18 -33.20
C ALA A 278 5.32 -2.09 -31.82
N LEU A 279 6.09 -2.21 -30.73
CA LEU A 279 5.58 -2.13 -29.36
C LEU A 279 5.35 -0.67 -28.95
N THR A 280 6.30 0.20 -29.27
CA THR A 280 6.19 1.64 -29.00
C THR A 280 5.01 2.25 -29.75
N ASN A 281 4.81 1.91 -31.02
CA ASN A 281 3.68 2.36 -31.84
C ASN A 281 2.34 1.86 -31.31
N ALA A 282 2.26 0.59 -30.89
CA ALA A 282 1.06 0.04 -30.27
C ALA A 282 0.70 0.82 -28.98
N LEU A 283 1.69 1.09 -28.12
CA LEU A 283 1.51 1.88 -26.91
C LEU A 283 1.08 3.32 -27.22
N VAL A 284 1.76 4.01 -28.15
CA VAL A 284 1.41 5.38 -28.57
C VAL A 284 -0.04 5.43 -29.05
N HIS A 285 -0.42 4.53 -29.96
CA HIS A 285 -1.78 4.46 -30.49
C HIS A 285 -2.82 4.21 -29.39
N HIS A 286 -2.50 3.33 -28.43
CA HIS A 286 -3.37 3.07 -27.28
C HIS A 286 -3.56 4.33 -26.41
N LEU A 287 -2.49 5.08 -26.15
CA LEU A 287 -2.55 6.30 -25.34
C LEU A 287 -3.25 7.44 -26.10
N ASP A 288 -3.07 7.56 -27.40
CA ASP A 288 -3.80 8.54 -28.23
C ASP A 288 -5.31 8.26 -28.22
N ALA A 289 -5.71 6.99 -28.41
CA ALA A 289 -7.11 6.60 -28.34
C ALA A 289 -7.73 6.87 -26.95
N ARG A 290 -6.94 6.76 -25.86
CA ARG A 290 -7.38 7.13 -24.51
C ARG A 290 -7.54 8.63 -24.36
N LYS A 291 -6.56 9.41 -24.84
CA LYS A 291 -6.61 10.87 -24.82
C LYS A 291 -7.85 11.40 -25.55
N ASP A 292 -8.16 10.85 -26.73
CA ASP A 292 -9.35 11.23 -27.50
C ASP A 292 -10.64 10.91 -26.75
N ARG A 293 -10.73 9.71 -26.14
CA ARG A 293 -11.88 9.33 -25.31
C ARG A 293 -12.06 10.30 -24.14
N ARG A 294 -10.97 10.68 -23.45
CA ARG A 294 -11.00 11.66 -22.36
C ARG A 294 -11.53 13.00 -22.83
N ALA A 295 -11.09 13.48 -24.00
CA ALA A 295 -11.54 14.75 -24.57
C ALA A 295 -13.03 14.75 -24.96
N SER A 296 -13.55 13.60 -25.42
CA SER A 296 -14.97 13.44 -25.82
C SER A 296 -15.93 13.11 -24.66
N ARG A 297 -15.44 13.05 -23.42
CA ARG A 297 -16.19 12.53 -22.27
C ARG A 297 -17.26 13.53 -21.79
N GLY A 298 -18.51 13.07 -21.68
CA GLY A 298 -19.58 13.84 -21.02
C GLY A 298 -19.52 13.75 -19.49
N ASP A 299 -20.05 14.77 -18.79
CA ASP A 299 -20.03 14.89 -17.31
C ASP A 299 -20.58 13.67 -16.55
N ASN A 300 -21.48 12.90 -17.17
CA ASN A 300 -22.12 11.72 -16.59
C ASN A 300 -21.62 10.39 -17.16
N ASP A 301 -20.54 10.40 -17.94
CA ASP A 301 -20.00 9.17 -18.52
C ASP A 301 -19.34 8.29 -17.43
N ARG A 302 -20.07 7.25 -17.04
CA ARG A 302 -19.69 6.23 -16.06
C ARG A 302 -19.11 4.97 -16.71
N THR A 303 -18.93 4.93 -18.03
CA THR A 303 -18.35 3.77 -18.75
C THR A 303 -16.86 3.54 -18.39
N ASP A 304 -16.28 4.51 -17.69
CA ASP A 304 -14.87 4.71 -17.39
C ASP A 304 -14.28 3.93 -16.20
N ARG A 305 -14.80 2.72 -15.93
CA ARG A 305 -14.26 1.87 -14.86
C ARG A 305 -12.99 1.10 -15.27
N THR A 306 -12.63 1.14 -16.55
CA THR A 306 -11.52 0.37 -17.15
C THR A 306 -10.18 1.09 -17.15
N TRP A 307 -10.07 2.33 -16.66
CA TRP A 307 -8.82 3.11 -16.72
C TRP A 307 -7.68 2.52 -15.91
N THR A 308 -8.04 1.71 -14.91
CA THR A 308 -7.10 1.00 -14.04
C THR A 308 -7.04 -0.50 -14.37
N GLU A 309 -7.77 -0.98 -15.39
CA GLU A 309 -7.66 -2.34 -15.91
C GLU A 309 -6.38 -2.49 -16.76
N PRO A 310 -5.80 -3.69 -16.88
CA PRO A 310 -4.65 -3.89 -17.74
C PRO A 310 -5.11 -3.86 -19.20
N PRO A 311 -4.34 -3.27 -20.13
CA PRO A 311 -4.62 -3.40 -21.56
C PRO A 311 -4.72 -4.87 -21.98
N THR A 312 -5.66 -5.16 -22.89
CA THR A 312 -5.84 -6.51 -23.43
C THR A 312 -4.77 -6.83 -24.48
N ASP A 313 -4.40 -5.84 -25.29
CA ASP A 313 -3.33 -5.92 -26.28
C ASP A 313 -2.00 -6.28 -25.60
N THR A 314 -1.40 -7.40 -26.02
CA THR A 314 -0.15 -7.89 -25.43
C THR A 314 1.01 -6.94 -25.69
N ARG A 315 1.10 -6.31 -26.86
CA ARG A 315 2.19 -5.39 -27.20
C ARG A 315 2.14 -4.13 -26.34
N VAL A 316 0.93 -3.58 -26.14
CA VAL A 316 0.72 -2.43 -25.25
C VAL A 316 1.10 -2.77 -23.81
N LEU A 317 0.61 -3.91 -23.30
CA LEU A 317 0.91 -4.32 -21.93
C LEU A 317 2.40 -4.61 -21.73
N ALA A 318 3.06 -5.27 -22.68
CA ALA A 318 4.49 -5.54 -22.64
C ALA A 318 5.31 -4.25 -22.58
N ALA A 319 4.95 -3.25 -23.41
CA ALA A 319 5.62 -1.96 -23.39
C ALA A 319 5.44 -1.24 -22.04
N LEU A 320 4.23 -1.23 -21.47
CA LEU A 320 3.97 -0.62 -20.17
C LEU A 320 4.72 -1.30 -19.03
N LEU A 321 4.71 -2.63 -18.98
CA LEU A 321 5.41 -3.38 -17.94
C LEU A 321 6.92 -3.19 -18.03
N HIS A 322 7.47 -3.15 -19.25
CA HIS A 322 8.89 -2.87 -19.44
C HIS A 322 9.28 -1.48 -18.96
N GLN A 323 8.53 -0.43 -19.32
CA GLN A 323 8.80 0.92 -18.82
C GLN A 323 8.63 1.02 -17.30
N ALA A 324 7.61 0.38 -16.74
CA ALA A 324 7.41 0.36 -15.30
C ALA A 324 8.55 -0.38 -14.57
N ALA A 325 9.04 -1.50 -15.12
CA ALA A 325 10.17 -2.24 -14.57
C ALA A 325 11.46 -1.43 -14.62
N LEU A 326 11.76 -0.75 -15.73
CA LEU A 326 12.93 0.15 -15.82
C LEU A 326 12.94 1.22 -14.74
N ILE A 327 11.76 1.75 -14.37
CA ILE A 327 11.64 2.71 -13.28
C ILE A 327 11.91 2.03 -11.94
N LEU A 328 11.34 0.85 -11.68
CA LEU A 328 11.57 0.13 -10.42
C LEU A 328 13.01 -0.34 -10.23
N ASP A 329 13.70 -0.65 -11.32
CA ASP A 329 15.07 -1.15 -11.30
C ASP A 329 16.12 -0.05 -11.07
N LEU A 330 15.70 1.22 -10.96
CA LEU A 330 16.59 2.29 -10.56
C LEU A 330 17.23 1.99 -9.18
N PRO A 331 18.52 2.28 -9.00
CA PRO A 331 19.29 1.78 -7.85
C PRO A 331 18.95 2.49 -6.53
N SER A 332 18.30 3.66 -6.59
CA SER A 332 17.81 4.38 -5.42
C SER A 332 16.53 5.16 -5.73
N PRO A 333 15.74 5.53 -4.71
CA PRO A 333 14.60 6.44 -4.92
C PRO A 333 15.05 7.77 -5.53
N GLU A 334 16.24 8.26 -5.17
CA GLU A 334 16.77 9.55 -5.61
C GLU A 334 16.96 9.62 -7.13
N ASP A 335 17.26 8.50 -7.79
CA ASP A 335 17.40 8.43 -9.25
C ASP A 335 16.06 8.64 -9.99
N ALA A 336 14.93 8.46 -9.31
CA ALA A 336 13.60 8.69 -9.86
C ALA A 336 13.10 10.14 -9.65
N ARG A 337 13.92 11.01 -9.03
CA ARG A 337 13.56 12.39 -8.66
C ARG A 337 13.11 13.25 -9.83
N ASP A 338 13.75 13.10 -10.99
CA ASP A 338 13.39 13.90 -12.17
C ASP A 338 12.34 13.23 -13.06
N LEU A 339 12.10 11.93 -12.84
CA LEU A 339 11.21 11.11 -13.66
C LEU A 339 9.78 11.03 -13.10
N LEU A 340 9.64 10.73 -11.81
CA LEU A 340 8.33 10.45 -11.21
C LEU A 340 7.46 11.69 -10.95
N PRO A 341 7.97 12.83 -10.44
CA PRO A 341 7.13 13.99 -10.18
C PRO A 341 6.38 14.54 -11.41
N PRO A 342 7.00 14.67 -12.60
CA PRO A 342 6.27 15.08 -13.81
C PRO A 342 5.14 14.10 -14.18
N LEU A 343 5.38 12.79 -14.06
CA LEU A 343 4.37 11.76 -14.34
C LEU A 343 3.20 11.85 -13.35
N VAL A 344 3.49 12.02 -12.06
CA VAL A 344 2.46 12.18 -11.02
C VAL A 344 1.65 13.45 -11.25
N ALA A 345 2.30 14.56 -11.62
CA ALA A 345 1.61 15.81 -11.94
C ALA A 345 0.68 15.66 -13.15
N ALA A 346 1.17 15.05 -14.24
CA ALA A 346 0.36 14.78 -15.43
C ALA A 346 -0.85 13.88 -15.12
N ALA A 347 -0.66 12.82 -14.32
CA ALA A 347 -1.77 11.96 -13.91
C ALA A 347 -2.80 12.68 -13.00
N ASP A 348 -2.34 13.57 -12.10
CA ASP A 348 -3.22 14.41 -11.29
C ASP A 348 -3.99 15.44 -12.16
N GLU A 349 -3.39 15.93 -13.24
CA GLU A 349 -4.02 16.85 -14.20
C GLU A 349 -5.06 16.14 -15.07
N HIS A 350 -4.67 15.01 -15.68
CA HIS A 350 -5.48 14.28 -16.62
C HIS A 350 -6.62 13.50 -15.94
N GLU A 351 -6.34 12.84 -14.81
CA GLU A 351 -7.20 11.80 -14.22
C GLU A 351 -7.20 11.80 -12.68
N ARG A 352 -7.26 12.99 -12.06
CA ARG A 352 -7.16 13.22 -10.60
C ARG A 352 -7.90 12.20 -9.74
N LEU A 353 -9.16 11.88 -10.07
CA LEU A 353 -9.99 10.99 -9.26
C LEU A 353 -9.56 9.53 -9.41
N ALA A 354 -9.23 9.08 -10.63
CA ALA A 354 -8.75 7.73 -10.85
C ALA A 354 -7.38 7.55 -10.20
N TRP A 355 -6.46 8.48 -10.42
CA TRP A 355 -5.14 8.46 -9.79
C TRP A 355 -5.24 8.49 -8.26
N SER A 356 -6.13 9.31 -7.70
CA SER A 356 -6.33 9.36 -6.24
C SER A 356 -6.84 8.04 -5.66
N ARG A 357 -7.64 7.27 -6.40
CA ARG A 357 -8.06 5.92 -5.98
C ARG A 357 -6.90 4.94 -6.06
N VAL A 358 -6.16 4.94 -7.17
CA VAL A 358 -4.98 4.08 -7.37
C VAL A 358 -3.97 4.27 -6.26
N ARG A 359 -3.50 5.50 -6.00
CA ARG A 359 -2.51 5.76 -4.94
C ARG A 359 -2.98 5.39 -3.54
N SER A 360 -4.29 5.54 -3.27
CA SER A 360 -4.86 5.18 -1.96
C SER A 360 -4.96 3.67 -1.77
N ALA A 361 -5.14 2.94 -2.87
CA ALA A 361 -5.31 1.50 -2.92
C ALA A 361 -3.98 0.75 -3.09
N ALA A 362 -3.00 1.34 -3.76
CA ALA A 362 -1.75 0.70 -4.17
C ALA A 362 -0.87 0.29 -2.99
N GLN A 363 -0.94 0.99 -1.85
CA GLN A 363 -0.03 0.81 -0.72
C GLN A 363 1.43 0.73 -1.21
N PRO A 364 1.94 1.78 -1.89
CA PRO A 364 3.24 1.71 -2.56
C PRO A 364 4.36 1.48 -1.55
N SER A 365 5.44 0.83 -1.99
CA SER A 365 6.67 0.71 -1.20
C SER A 365 7.24 2.07 -0.80
N ASP A 366 8.13 2.08 0.19
CA ASP A 366 8.71 3.34 0.67
C ASP A 366 9.46 4.13 -0.40
N GLY A 367 10.06 3.46 -1.39
CA GLY A 367 10.67 4.12 -2.55
C GLY A 367 9.64 4.94 -3.33
N LEU A 368 8.51 4.33 -3.69
CA LEU A 368 7.45 5.00 -4.47
C LEU A 368 6.57 5.93 -3.63
N PHE A 369 6.38 5.65 -2.34
CA PHE A 369 5.50 6.42 -1.46
C PHE A 369 5.89 7.90 -1.40
N ARG A 370 7.20 8.19 -1.44
CA ARG A 370 7.76 9.56 -1.49
C ARG A 370 7.19 10.37 -2.65
N TYR A 371 6.93 9.73 -3.79
CA TYR A 371 6.44 10.38 -5.01
C TYR A 371 4.91 10.35 -5.14
N PHE A 372 4.24 9.29 -4.67
CA PHE A 372 2.79 9.13 -4.87
C PHE A 372 1.94 9.92 -3.86
N ALA A 373 2.53 10.39 -2.75
CA ALA A 373 1.82 11.09 -1.69
C ALA A 373 2.39 12.50 -1.35
N PRO A 374 2.65 13.40 -2.33
CA PRO A 374 3.29 14.69 -2.08
C PRO A 374 2.41 15.66 -1.24
N LYS A 375 1.14 15.30 -0.97
CA LYS A 375 0.20 16.05 -0.12
C LYS A 375 0.04 15.44 1.29
N ARG A 376 0.64 14.28 1.59
CA ARG A 376 0.78 13.73 2.96
C ARG A 376 2.20 13.96 3.50
N ALA A 377 2.80 15.11 3.15
CA ALA A 377 4.03 15.57 3.78
C ALA A 377 3.81 15.65 5.30
N GLY A 378 4.72 15.05 6.08
CA GLY A 378 4.66 14.99 7.54
C GLY A 378 4.12 13.69 8.15
N THR A 379 3.60 12.75 7.37
CA THR A 379 3.42 11.36 7.84
C THR A 379 4.63 10.55 7.41
N PHE A 380 5.55 10.32 8.32
CA PHE A 380 6.68 9.42 8.11
C PHE A 380 6.19 7.98 8.35
N SER A 381 6.49 7.05 7.44
CA SER A 381 6.40 5.63 7.73
C SER A 381 7.57 5.26 8.65
N VAL A 382 7.37 4.26 9.51
CA VAL A 382 8.45 3.71 10.35
C VAL A 382 9.65 3.30 9.48
N HIS A 383 9.37 2.74 8.31
CA HIS A 383 10.41 2.34 7.36
C HIS A 383 11.21 3.53 6.79
N MET A 384 10.57 4.66 6.46
CA MET A 384 11.29 5.87 6.05
C MET A 384 12.21 6.42 7.16
N LEU A 385 11.80 6.27 8.42
CA LEU A 385 12.62 6.65 9.57
C LEU A 385 13.78 5.67 9.79
N ARG A 386 13.57 4.36 9.58
CA ARG A 386 14.63 3.33 9.63
C ARG A 386 15.70 3.58 8.56
N ALA A 387 15.30 3.88 7.33
CA ALA A 387 16.24 4.22 6.26
C ALA A 387 17.11 5.45 6.61
N ALA A 388 16.55 6.41 7.35
CA ALA A 388 17.26 7.61 7.80
C ALA A 388 18.11 7.40 9.07
N CYS A 389 17.95 6.26 9.76
CA CYS A 389 18.69 5.89 10.97
C CYS A 389 19.29 4.48 10.79
N PRO A 390 20.37 4.35 9.98
CA PRO A 390 20.93 3.04 9.62
C PRO A 390 21.57 2.30 10.80
N ASN A 391 21.93 3.03 11.86
CA ASN A 391 22.50 2.46 13.07
C ASN A 391 21.36 2.07 14.03
N GLY A 392 21.35 0.83 14.50
CA GLY A 392 20.36 0.35 15.47
C GLY A 392 20.32 1.22 16.74
N LEU A 393 19.12 1.39 17.29
CA LEU A 393 18.88 2.06 18.56
C LEU A 393 18.71 1.03 19.68
N THR A 394 19.37 1.22 20.82
CA THR A 394 19.24 0.41 22.03
C THR A 394 18.40 1.09 23.12
N ILE A 395 18.09 2.38 22.93
CA ILE A 395 17.21 3.13 23.82
C ILE A 395 15.74 2.72 23.64
N THR A 396 14.97 2.80 24.72
CA THR A 396 13.51 2.61 24.72
C THR A 396 12.77 3.94 24.60
N SER A 397 11.45 3.90 24.37
CA SER A 397 10.58 5.09 24.35
C SER A 397 10.60 5.92 25.64
N ASP A 398 10.94 5.30 26.77
CA ASP A 398 11.16 5.99 28.05
C ASP A 398 12.33 6.99 27.99
N HIS A 399 13.27 6.81 27.06
CA HIS A 399 14.39 7.72 26.84
C HIS A 399 14.07 8.87 25.87
N VAL A 400 12.83 8.91 25.35
CA VAL A 400 12.39 9.96 24.42
C VAL A 400 11.60 11.04 25.20
N PRO A 401 11.97 12.33 25.07
CA PRO A 401 11.23 13.41 25.70
C PRO A 401 9.86 13.58 25.02
N ALA A 402 8.83 14.04 25.72
CA ALA A 402 7.53 14.30 25.07
C ALA A 402 7.53 15.59 24.21
N TYR A 403 8.55 16.43 24.37
CA TYR A 403 8.78 17.65 23.65
C TYR A 403 10.29 17.90 23.55
N LEU A 404 10.83 18.00 22.33
CA LEU A 404 12.26 18.22 22.10
C LEU A 404 12.72 19.49 22.83
N ASP A 405 13.85 19.43 23.53
CA ASP A 405 14.40 20.59 24.23
C ASP A 405 14.91 21.67 23.25
N GLN A 406 15.21 22.86 23.79
CA GLN A 406 15.57 24.02 22.97
C GLN A 406 16.94 23.83 22.32
N GLU A 407 17.90 23.25 23.04
CA GLU A 407 19.27 23.05 22.57
C GLU A 407 19.31 22.10 21.38
N ARG A 408 18.64 20.95 21.48
CA ARG A 408 18.52 20.00 20.36
C ARG A 408 17.74 20.58 19.19
N TYR A 409 16.69 21.38 19.45
CA TYR A 409 15.98 22.07 18.37
C TYR A 409 16.89 23.06 17.64
N ASP A 410 17.62 23.90 18.37
CA ASP A 410 18.50 24.91 17.77
C ASP A 410 19.67 24.26 17.01
N ARG A 411 20.20 23.16 17.55
CA ARG A 411 21.29 22.40 16.92
C ARG A 411 20.88 21.76 15.60
N TRP A 412 19.69 21.16 15.54
CA TRP A 412 19.31 20.31 14.41
C TRP A 412 18.28 20.93 13.48
N PHE A 413 17.39 21.78 13.98
CA PHE A 413 16.20 22.27 13.25
C PHE A 413 16.08 23.80 13.16
N ALA A 414 17.07 24.58 13.64
CA ALA A 414 17.02 26.05 13.58
C ALA A 414 16.85 26.63 12.16
N THR A 415 17.22 25.87 11.13
CA THR A 415 17.10 26.27 9.73
C THR A 415 15.69 26.07 9.16
N PHE A 416 14.76 25.46 9.90
CA PHE A 416 13.35 25.34 9.53
C PHE A 416 12.56 26.56 10.02
N ASP A 417 11.37 26.78 9.45
CA ASP A 417 10.50 27.92 9.78
C ASP A 417 10.29 28.05 11.30
N PRO A 418 10.74 29.14 11.94
CA PRO A 418 10.61 29.34 13.38
C PRO A 418 9.14 29.35 13.86
N SER A 419 8.20 29.71 12.99
CA SER A 419 6.77 29.68 13.31
C SER A 419 6.24 28.26 13.55
N GLU A 420 6.94 27.25 13.01
CA GLU A 420 6.60 25.83 13.15
C GLU A 420 7.42 25.10 14.21
N GLN A 421 8.31 25.81 14.93
CA GLN A 421 9.15 25.26 16.00
C GLN A 421 8.36 24.38 16.96
N ARG A 422 7.20 24.85 17.43
CA ARG A 422 6.39 24.09 18.38
C ARG A 422 5.93 22.75 17.84
N ASN A 423 5.58 22.69 16.55
CA ASN A 423 5.09 21.47 15.92
C ASN A 423 6.25 20.52 15.61
N ILE A 424 7.41 21.02 15.20
CA ILE A 424 8.64 20.23 15.02
C ILE A 424 9.05 19.58 16.34
N ARG A 425 9.10 20.35 17.43
CA ARG A 425 9.49 19.85 18.76
C ARG A 425 8.54 18.81 19.34
N ARG A 426 7.30 18.69 18.82
CA ARG A 426 6.36 17.60 19.12
C ARG A 426 6.48 16.43 18.15
N ALA A 427 6.61 16.73 16.85
CA ALA A 427 6.65 15.73 15.79
C ALA A 427 7.89 14.84 15.87
N VAL A 428 9.06 15.41 16.20
CA VAL A 428 10.33 14.67 16.27
C VAL A 428 10.30 13.55 17.32
N PRO A 429 9.93 13.79 18.58
CA PRO A 429 9.74 12.72 19.55
C PRO A 429 8.76 11.62 19.14
N ILE A 430 7.61 12.00 18.56
CA ILE A 430 6.60 11.05 18.09
C ILE A 430 7.23 10.13 17.05
N ALA A 431 7.94 10.69 16.07
CA ALA A 431 8.62 9.91 15.04
C ALA A 431 9.67 8.95 15.64
N ILE A 432 10.44 9.38 16.64
CA ILE A 432 11.44 8.53 17.30
C ILE A 432 10.77 7.36 18.06
N VAL A 433 9.64 7.58 18.73
CA VAL A 433 8.89 6.49 19.38
C VAL A 433 8.34 5.51 18.35
N GLN A 434 7.75 6.00 17.25
CA GLN A 434 7.30 5.15 16.15
C GLN A 434 8.44 4.31 15.57
N LEU A 435 9.65 4.87 15.49
CA LEU A 435 10.86 4.19 15.05
C LEU A 435 11.31 3.08 16.02
N ILE A 436 11.34 3.37 17.33
CA ILE A 436 11.80 2.44 18.37
C ILE A 436 10.78 1.30 18.59
N GLU A 437 9.49 1.62 18.66
CA GLU A 437 8.44 0.66 19.04
C GLU A 437 7.75 0.01 17.83
N ASP A 438 8.09 0.40 16.60
CA ASP A 438 7.42 -0.03 15.36
C ASP A 438 5.89 0.09 15.43
N CYS A 439 5.43 1.27 15.86
CA CYS A 439 4.03 1.52 16.19
C CYS A 439 3.40 2.62 15.35
N ASP A 440 2.07 2.69 15.39
CA ASP A 440 1.32 3.76 14.75
C ASP A 440 1.39 5.07 15.55
N LEU A 441 0.83 6.14 14.96
CA LEU A 441 0.79 7.47 15.56
C LEU A 441 0.05 7.49 16.91
N ASP A 442 -1.06 6.76 16.99
CA ASP A 442 -1.94 6.81 18.16
C ASP A 442 -1.24 6.16 19.36
N THR A 443 -0.55 5.04 19.14
CA THR A 443 0.28 4.35 20.13
C THR A 443 1.45 5.24 20.58
N ALA A 444 2.21 5.81 19.64
CA ALA A 444 3.34 6.69 19.98
C ALA A 444 2.88 7.93 20.77
N ALA A 445 1.76 8.53 20.38
CA ALA A 445 1.18 9.67 21.10
C ALA A 445 0.76 9.28 22.52
N GLN A 446 0.16 8.10 22.70
CA GLN A 446 -0.21 7.57 24.01
C GLN A 446 1.02 7.33 24.90
N THR A 447 2.08 6.71 24.36
CA THR A 447 3.35 6.48 25.07
C THR A 447 3.98 7.79 25.59
N LEU A 448 3.86 8.87 24.82
CA LEU A 448 4.36 10.21 25.19
C LEU A 448 3.37 11.04 26.03
N GLY A 449 2.15 10.56 26.28
CA GLY A 449 1.10 11.31 26.98
C GLY A 449 0.56 12.50 26.18
N ILE A 450 0.63 12.45 24.85
CA ILE A 450 0.19 13.53 23.94
C ILE A 450 -1.22 13.21 23.45
N PRO A 451 -2.20 14.14 23.57
CA PRO A 451 -3.52 13.92 23.00
C PRO A 451 -3.47 13.72 21.48
N ARG A 452 -4.19 12.72 20.97
CA ARG A 452 -4.23 12.34 19.54
C ARG A 452 -4.36 13.52 18.57
N VAL A 453 -5.29 14.43 18.84
CA VAL A 453 -5.53 15.62 17.99
C VAL A 453 -4.30 16.54 17.94
N SER A 454 -3.57 16.66 19.05
CA SER A 454 -2.34 17.46 19.12
C SER A 454 -1.18 16.78 18.39
N ALA A 455 -1.05 15.45 18.49
CA ALA A 455 -0.06 14.67 17.77
C ALA A 455 -0.27 14.76 16.25
N GLN A 456 -1.51 14.59 15.80
CA GLN A 456 -1.87 14.72 14.38
C GLN A 456 -1.60 16.14 13.86
N ALA A 457 -1.97 17.17 14.61
CA ALA A 457 -1.71 18.56 14.23
C ALA A 457 -0.21 18.86 14.14
N ALA A 458 0.61 18.31 15.04
CA ALA A 458 2.06 18.48 15.03
C ALA A 458 2.69 17.89 13.77
N LEU A 459 2.35 16.64 13.42
CA LEU A 459 2.87 15.99 12.21
C LEU A 459 2.47 16.73 10.93
N ILE A 460 1.20 17.11 10.80
CA ILE A 460 0.70 17.86 9.62
C ILE A 460 1.43 19.20 9.46
N ARG A 461 1.71 19.89 10.56
CA ARG A 461 2.36 21.20 10.53
C ARG A 461 3.88 21.12 10.34
N ALA A 462 4.54 20.16 10.98
CA ALA A 462 5.95 19.86 10.71
C ALA A 462 6.17 19.46 9.24
N GLY A 463 5.27 18.64 8.68
CA GLY A 463 5.25 18.32 7.25
C GLY A 463 5.05 19.53 6.33
N ARG A 464 4.20 20.48 6.72
CA ARG A 464 4.06 21.75 5.98
C ARG A 464 5.34 22.58 5.99
N ALA A 465 6.08 22.61 7.09
CA ALA A 465 7.36 23.30 7.19
C ALA A 465 8.40 22.70 6.20
N CYS A 466 8.43 21.37 6.10
CA CYS A 466 9.31 20.66 5.16
C CYS A 466 8.92 20.93 3.70
N LYS A 467 7.62 20.85 3.39
CA LYS A 467 7.10 21.02 2.03
C LYS A 467 7.37 22.39 1.43
N ARG A 468 7.32 23.47 2.23
CA ARG A 468 7.61 24.83 1.74
C ARG A 468 9.04 24.99 1.23
N THR A 469 9.95 24.13 1.67
CA THR A 469 11.39 24.23 1.42
C THR A 469 11.95 23.03 0.67
N ASP A 470 11.14 22.01 0.37
CA ASP A 470 11.54 20.73 -0.25
C ASP A 470 12.61 19.97 0.55
N ARG A 471 12.51 20.00 1.88
CA ARG A 471 13.52 19.46 2.83
C ARG A 471 13.06 18.20 3.58
N ASP A 472 12.15 17.42 3.00
CA ASP A 472 11.57 16.23 3.64
C ASP A 472 12.62 15.15 3.98
N ASP A 473 13.57 14.88 3.07
CA ASP A 473 14.67 13.91 3.31
C ASP A 473 15.61 14.41 4.41
N GLU A 474 15.94 15.69 4.39
CA GLU A 474 16.80 16.29 5.40
C GLU A 474 16.16 16.24 6.78
N PHE A 475 14.86 16.55 6.88
CA PHE A 475 14.13 16.46 8.14
C PHE A 475 14.15 15.05 8.72
N ARG A 476 13.97 14.01 7.89
CA ARG A 476 14.07 12.59 8.30
C ARG A 476 15.47 12.24 8.79
N ARG A 477 16.51 12.66 8.05
CA ARG A 477 17.92 12.45 8.43
C ARG A 477 18.21 13.10 9.79
N LEU A 478 17.70 14.30 10.03
CA LEU A 478 17.86 15.02 11.29
C LEU A 478 17.12 14.35 12.46
N ILE A 479 15.94 13.75 12.24
CA ILE A 479 15.29 12.88 13.25
C ILE A 479 16.22 11.73 13.63
N GLY A 480 16.85 11.08 12.64
CA GLY A 480 17.84 10.01 12.89
C GLY A 480 19.04 10.50 13.72
N GLN A 481 19.54 11.71 13.46
CA GLN A 481 20.62 12.33 14.25
C GLN A 481 20.18 12.61 15.70
N VAL A 482 18.95 13.09 15.91
CA VAL A 482 18.41 13.34 17.26
C VAL A 482 18.24 12.03 18.02
N ALA A 483 17.80 10.95 17.36
CA ALA A 483 17.70 9.65 18.00
C ALA A 483 19.08 9.13 18.47
N GLN A 484 20.13 9.33 17.67
CA GLN A 484 21.51 8.99 18.06
C GLN A 484 22.04 9.89 19.18
N ASP A 485 21.70 11.18 19.17
CA ASP A 485 22.05 12.13 20.24
C ASP A 485 21.39 11.73 21.58
N LEU A 486 20.12 11.31 21.56
CA LEU A 486 19.42 10.77 22.73
C LEU A 486 20.02 9.45 23.23
N GLN A 487 20.55 8.63 22.32
CA GLN A 487 21.23 7.38 22.68
C GLN A 487 22.59 7.62 23.32
N ALA A 488 23.31 8.67 22.92
CA ALA A 488 24.60 9.01 23.49
C ALA A 488 24.50 9.51 24.95
N ASP A 489 23.39 10.17 25.31
CA ASP A 489 23.09 10.63 26.67
C ASP A 489 21.66 10.24 27.08
N PRO A 490 21.43 8.97 27.47
CA PRO A 490 20.11 8.44 27.73
C PRO A 490 19.53 8.95 29.05
N VAL A 491 18.49 9.78 28.96
CA VAL A 491 17.72 10.27 30.11
C VAL A 491 16.36 9.57 30.15
N ASN A 492 15.99 8.95 31.28
CA ASN A 492 14.68 8.30 31.42
C ASN A 492 13.54 9.32 31.67
N TYR A 493 13.12 10.01 30.60
CA TYR A 493 12.00 10.96 30.62
C TYR A 493 10.67 10.30 30.97
N GLY A 494 10.46 9.04 30.58
CA GLY A 494 9.25 8.29 30.90
C GLY A 494 9.05 8.12 32.41
N HIS A 495 10.12 7.75 33.14
CA HIS A 495 10.11 7.70 34.59
C HIS A 495 9.81 9.07 35.22
N ARG A 496 10.46 10.14 34.73
CA ARG A 496 10.17 11.50 35.21
C ARG A 496 8.70 11.90 34.99
N ARG A 497 8.09 11.54 33.84
CA ARG A 497 6.67 11.80 33.55
C ARG A 497 5.74 11.02 34.48
N ARG A 498 6.06 9.75 34.78
CA ARG A 498 5.28 8.92 35.71
C ARG A 498 5.39 9.42 37.15
N HIS A 499 6.55 9.94 37.56
CA HIS A 499 6.73 10.53 38.89
C HIS A 499 6.01 11.88 39.05
N LEU A 500 6.08 12.75 38.02
CA LEU A 500 5.43 14.06 38.01
C LEU A 500 4.06 13.97 37.32
N ASP A 501 3.17 13.16 37.88
CA ASP A 501 1.82 12.93 37.35
C ASP A 501 0.85 14.09 37.67
N ALA A 502 -0.45 13.86 37.44
CA ALA A 502 -1.49 14.86 37.74
C ALA A 502 -1.65 15.18 39.24
N ALA A 503 -1.29 14.23 40.12
CA ALA A 503 -1.42 14.34 41.57
C ALA A 503 -0.18 14.98 42.22
N TRP A 504 0.98 14.95 41.54
CA TRP A 504 2.21 15.56 42.04
C TRP A 504 2.06 17.06 42.33
N ASP A 505 2.52 17.49 43.50
CA ASP A 505 2.58 18.89 43.92
C ASP A 505 3.93 19.19 44.59
N ILE A 506 4.27 20.47 44.68
CA ILE A 506 5.48 20.94 45.37
C ILE A 506 5.30 20.65 46.86
N PRO A 507 6.17 19.85 47.51
CA PRO A 507 6.07 19.59 48.94
C PRO A 507 5.99 20.88 49.75
N GLU A 508 5.15 20.93 50.77
CA GLU A 508 4.84 22.17 51.48
C GLU A 508 6.08 22.84 52.10
N THR A 509 7.05 22.04 52.54
CA THR A 509 8.36 22.52 53.02
C THR A 509 9.17 23.20 51.93
N ASP A 510 9.18 22.65 50.72
CA ASP A 510 9.89 23.23 49.57
C ASP A 510 9.13 24.43 49.00
N TRP A 511 7.80 24.42 49.05
CA TRP A 511 6.97 25.55 48.66
C TRP A 511 7.27 26.79 49.50
N ARG A 512 7.33 26.67 50.83
CA ARG A 512 7.69 27.79 51.72
C ARG A 512 9.08 28.34 51.43
N ARG A 513 10.05 27.47 51.10
CA ARG A 513 11.40 27.88 50.71
C ARG A 513 11.39 28.67 49.40
N LEU A 514 10.69 28.16 48.38
CA LEU A 514 10.54 28.85 47.10
C LEU A 514 9.89 30.24 47.25
N VAL A 515 8.84 30.36 48.08
CA VAL A 515 8.22 31.64 48.40
C VAL A 515 9.23 32.61 49.05
N ALA A 516 9.97 32.16 50.05
CA ALA A 516 10.97 32.97 50.74
C ALA A 516 12.10 33.43 49.81
N GLU A 517 12.59 32.55 48.92
CA GLU A 517 13.61 32.88 47.92
C GLU A 517 13.09 33.91 46.91
N MET A 518 11.87 33.72 46.38
CA MET A 518 11.27 34.66 45.41
C MET A 518 11.02 36.05 46.00
N VAL A 519 10.61 36.14 47.28
CA VAL A 519 10.42 37.42 47.98
C VAL A 519 11.76 38.09 48.25
N THR A 520 12.75 37.33 48.72
CA THR A 520 14.11 37.82 49.00
C THR A 520 14.79 38.36 47.73
N ALA A 521 14.68 37.63 46.62
CA ALA A 521 15.19 38.05 45.32
C ALA A 521 14.38 39.18 44.66
N ARG A 522 13.32 39.67 45.33
CA ARG A 522 12.41 40.72 44.84
C ARG A 522 11.76 40.40 43.48
N VAL A 523 11.59 39.11 43.17
CA VAL A 523 10.92 38.63 41.95
C VAL A 523 9.42 38.34 42.18
N ALA A 524 8.98 38.38 43.44
CA ALA A 524 7.59 38.32 43.85
C ALA A 524 7.34 39.26 45.06
N ARG A 525 6.09 39.70 45.23
CA ARG A 525 5.66 40.53 46.37
C ARG A 525 4.89 39.70 47.39
N LYS A 526 4.73 40.20 48.62
CA LYS A 526 3.99 39.50 49.68
C LYS A 526 2.52 39.21 49.31
N ASP A 527 1.90 40.13 48.56
CA ASP A 527 0.52 40.05 48.05
C ASP A 527 0.39 39.26 46.73
N THR A 528 1.45 38.57 46.29
CA THR A 528 1.37 37.70 45.10
C THR A 528 0.27 36.65 45.31
N PRO A 529 -0.59 36.38 44.31
CA PRO A 529 -1.53 35.26 44.35
C PRO A 529 -0.80 33.92 44.37
N TRP A 530 -0.41 33.46 45.56
CA TRP A 530 0.51 32.32 45.73
C TRP A 530 -0.07 31.00 45.25
N ASP A 531 -1.38 30.79 45.34
CA ASP A 531 -2.03 29.58 44.84
C ASP A 531 -1.93 29.47 43.31
N GLN A 532 -2.19 30.58 42.60
CA GLN A 532 -2.02 30.64 41.15
C GLN A 532 -0.54 30.51 40.77
N ARG A 533 0.35 31.16 41.53
CA ARG A 533 1.81 31.07 41.32
C ARG A 533 2.31 29.63 41.50
N ARG A 534 1.80 28.90 42.49
CA ARG A 534 2.13 27.48 42.72
C ARG A 534 1.71 26.64 41.53
N SER A 535 0.50 26.84 41.02
CA SER A 535 0.02 26.17 39.80
C SER A 535 0.92 26.46 38.59
N ASP A 536 1.29 27.72 38.36
CA ASP A 536 2.14 28.11 37.24
C ASP A 536 3.56 27.49 37.37
N LEU A 537 4.10 27.44 38.59
CA LEU A 537 5.40 26.84 38.87
C LEU A 537 5.39 25.32 38.73
N ARG A 538 4.31 24.63 39.10
CA ARG A 538 4.14 23.19 38.83
C ARG A 538 4.24 22.89 37.33
N ILE A 539 3.56 23.69 36.50
CA ILE A 539 3.59 23.57 35.04
C ILE A 539 5.02 23.80 34.51
N TRP A 540 5.70 24.82 35.02
CA TRP A 540 7.09 25.11 34.65
C TRP A 540 8.01 23.95 35.01
N LEU A 541 7.98 23.49 36.26
CA LEU A 541 8.81 22.40 36.76
C LEU A 541 8.56 21.11 35.99
N TRP A 542 7.30 20.75 35.76
CA TRP A 542 6.96 19.58 34.96
C TRP A 542 7.55 19.69 33.54
N SER A 543 7.36 20.82 32.87
CA SER A 543 7.86 21.03 31.51
C SER A 543 9.39 20.96 31.44
N HIS A 544 10.08 21.50 32.45
CA HIS A 544 11.53 21.52 32.53
C HIS A 544 12.12 20.15 32.87
N VAL A 545 11.61 19.46 33.89
CA VAL A 545 12.13 18.17 34.35
C VAL A 545 11.84 17.05 33.35
N THR A 546 10.66 17.03 32.75
CA THR A 546 10.22 15.96 31.84
C THR A 546 10.52 16.22 30.37
N CYS A 547 11.00 17.41 30.01
CA CYS A 547 11.02 17.91 28.65
C CYS A 547 9.65 17.71 27.97
N GLY A 548 8.59 18.17 28.64
CA GLY A 548 7.21 18.10 28.16
C GLY A 548 6.70 19.46 27.68
N ASP A 549 5.74 19.48 26.74
CA ASP A 549 5.07 20.72 26.34
C ASP A 549 4.19 21.20 27.49
N ALA A 550 4.51 22.35 28.08
CA ALA A 550 3.78 22.93 29.20
C ALA A 550 2.26 23.02 28.98
N ALA A 551 1.80 23.18 27.73
CA ALA A 551 0.37 23.23 27.42
C ALA A 551 -0.35 21.88 27.55
N LEU A 552 0.41 20.79 27.67
CA LEU A 552 -0.07 19.43 27.85
C LEU A 552 0.23 18.88 29.24
N ALA A 553 0.72 19.70 30.18
CA ALA A 553 1.06 19.25 31.52
C ALA A 553 -0.18 18.61 32.21
N PRO A 554 -0.04 17.44 32.86
CA PRO A 554 -1.17 16.65 33.36
C PRO A 554 -2.00 17.38 34.42
N MET A 555 -1.39 18.26 35.21
CA MET A 555 -2.07 19.12 36.19
C MET A 555 -3.04 20.15 35.57
N ILE A 556 -2.92 20.42 34.27
CA ILE A 556 -3.86 21.25 33.51
C ILE A 556 -5.03 20.38 33.01
N GLN A 557 -4.78 19.09 32.77
CA GLN A 557 -5.75 18.16 32.18
C GLN A 557 -6.71 17.54 33.22
N SER A 558 -6.32 17.47 34.50
CA SER A 558 -7.11 16.82 35.56
C SER A 558 -8.29 17.63 36.11
N LYS A 559 -8.47 18.89 35.68
CA LYS A 559 -9.64 19.72 36.03
C LYS A 559 -10.62 19.80 34.84
N SER A 560 -11.45 18.77 34.60
CA SER A 560 -12.64 18.94 33.75
C SER A 560 -13.75 19.62 34.58
N ALA A 561 -14.33 20.74 34.17
CA ALA A 561 -15.43 20.75 33.20
C ALA A 561 -15.56 22.04 32.35
N THR A 562 -14.57 22.94 32.30
CA THR A 562 -14.65 24.12 31.42
C THR A 562 -13.35 24.37 30.66
N ARG A 563 -13.45 24.41 29.33
CA ARG A 563 -12.42 24.87 28.37
C ARG A 563 -11.78 26.23 28.76
N ARG A 564 -12.50 27.01 29.58
CA ARG A 564 -12.08 28.30 30.14
C ARG A 564 -10.95 28.18 31.16
N SER A 565 -11.00 27.22 32.08
CA SER A 565 -10.00 27.03 33.15
C SER A 565 -8.63 26.57 32.63
N THR A 566 -8.61 25.69 31.61
CA THR A 566 -7.40 25.27 30.89
C THR A 566 -6.72 26.46 30.20
N ASN A 567 -7.51 27.34 29.58
CA ASN A 567 -7.01 28.55 28.92
C ASN A 567 -6.46 29.57 29.92
N GLU A 568 -7.09 29.71 31.09
CA GLU A 568 -6.65 30.62 32.16
C GLU A 568 -5.32 30.16 32.79
N ALA A 569 -5.18 28.88 33.12
CA ALA A 569 -3.93 28.34 33.69
C ALA A 569 -2.75 28.47 32.71
N ILE A 570 -2.95 28.14 31.43
CA ILE A 570 -1.91 28.33 30.40
C ILE A 570 -1.61 29.81 30.17
N SER A 571 -2.61 30.68 30.19
CA SER A 571 -2.42 32.13 30.03
C SER A 571 -1.61 32.73 31.18
N SER A 572 -1.92 32.33 32.43
CA SER A 572 -1.18 32.75 33.62
C SER A 572 0.27 32.29 33.57
N TYR A 573 0.50 31.00 33.35
CA TYR A 573 1.83 30.42 33.18
C TYR A 573 2.62 31.10 32.04
N SER A 574 2.01 31.30 30.87
CA SER A 574 2.68 31.94 29.73
C SER A 574 3.06 33.38 30.05
N THR A 575 2.21 34.09 30.80
CA THR A 575 2.50 35.45 31.27
C THR A 575 3.64 35.46 32.28
N LEU A 576 3.66 34.52 33.23
CA LEU A 576 4.75 34.34 34.18
C LEU A 576 6.07 34.08 33.44
N ARG A 577 6.10 33.11 32.53
CA ARG A 577 7.32 32.72 31.80
C ARG A 577 7.85 33.84 30.92
N ARG A 578 6.97 34.59 30.24
CA ARG A 578 7.35 35.76 29.43
C ARG A 578 7.91 36.92 30.26
N ARG A 579 7.42 37.10 31.49
CA ARG A 579 7.84 38.20 32.38
C ARG A 579 8.88 37.75 33.42
N ALA A 580 9.35 36.50 33.34
CA ALA A 580 10.29 35.96 34.30
C ALA A 580 11.63 36.68 34.20
N THR A 581 12.11 37.18 35.33
CA THR A 581 13.47 37.73 35.43
C THR A 581 14.49 36.58 35.41
N PRO A 582 15.76 36.85 35.07
CA PRO A 582 16.83 35.85 35.18
C PRO A 582 16.89 35.19 36.57
N ALA A 583 16.70 35.98 37.63
CA ALA A 583 16.67 35.48 39.01
C ALA A 583 15.51 34.51 39.27
N LEU A 584 14.30 34.77 38.74
CA LEU A 584 13.19 33.82 38.88
C LEU A 584 13.48 32.51 38.14
N THR A 585 14.01 32.61 36.91
CA THR A 585 14.41 31.44 36.13
C THR A 585 15.45 30.61 36.87
N GLU A 586 16.47 31.24 37.45
CA GLU A 586 17.52 30.56 38.22
C GLU A 586 16.96 29.81 39.43
N ILE A 587 16.07 30.44 40.21
CA ILE A 587 15.40 29.81 41.36
C ILE A 587 14.64 28.56 40.92
N VAL A 588 13.87 28.64 39.83
CA VAL A 588 13.07 27.52 39.33
C VAL A 588 13.96 26.41 38.77
N CYS A 589 15.01 26.74 38.00
CA CYS A 589 15.95 25.75 37.46
C CYS A 589 16.68 24.99 38.58
N ARG A 590 17.18 25.71 39.60
CA ARG A 590 17.85 25.09 40.75
C ARG A 590 16.93 24.13 41.51
N TYR A 591 15.66 24.48 41.64
CA TYR A 591 14.67 23.58 42.24
C TYR A 591 14.36 22.39 41.33
N ALA A 592 14.27 22.59 40.02
CA ALA A 592 14.06 21.50 39.05
C ALA A 592 15.21 20.49 39.05
N GLU A 593 16.46 20.94 39.21
CA GLU A 593 17.64 20.09 39.38
C GLU A 593 17.54 19.23 40.64
N ARG A 594 17.14 19.82 41.78
CA ARG A 594 16.88 19.08 43.02
C ARG A 594 15.80 18.03 42.84
N VAL A 595 14.68 18.37 42.20
CA VAL A 595 13.60 17.42 41.90
C VAL A 595 14.12 16.29 41.00
N THR A 596 14.94 16.61 40.00
CA THR A 596 15.54 15.60 39.10
C THR A 596 16.45 14.63 39.87
N GLN A 597 17.28 15.15 40.78
CA GLN A 597 18.15 14.34 41.64
C GLN A 597 17.33 13.43 42.59
N GLN A 598 16.23 13.95 43.16
CA GLN A 598 15.32 13.17 44.01
C GLN A 598 14.65 12.04 43.23
N ILE A 599 14.19 12.31 42.00
CA ILE A 599 13.60 11.30 41.12
C ILE A 599 14.61 10.20 40.79
N ALA A 600 15.86 10.57 40.48
CA ALA A 600 16.92 9.61 40.19
C ALA A 600 17.29 8.74 41.40
N ALA A 601 17.35 9.32 42.61
CA ALA A 601 17.62 8.59 43.83
C ALA A 601 16.53 7.55 44.16
N ASN A 602 15.26 7.88 43.86
CA ASN A 602 14.13 6.97 44.04
C ASN A 602 14.07 5.83 43.00
N SER A 603 14.83 5.90 41.91
CA SER A 603 14.95 4.83 40.92
C SER A 603 16.05 3.80 41.23
N ALA A 604 16.95 4.11 42.17
CA ALA A 604 18.08 3.25 42.56
C ALA A 604 17.75 2.34 43.77
N LEU A 605 16.55 2.47 44.32
CA LEU A 605 15.92 1.61 45.32
C LEU A 605 14.85 0.77 44.63
#